data_AF-A0AAT9L0C2-F1
#
_entry.id   AF-A0AAT9L0C2-F1
#
_cell.length_a   1.000
_cell.length_b   1.000
_cell.length_c   1.000
_cell.angle_alpha   90.00
_cell.angle_beta   90.00
_cell.angle_gamma   90.00
#
_symmetry.space_group_name_H-M   'P 1'
#
loop_
_entity.id
_entity.type
_entity.pdbx_description
1 polymer ?
#
loop_
_entity_poly.entity_id
_entity_poly.type
_entity_poly.pdbx_seq_one_letter_code
_entity_poly.pdbx_strand_id
1 'polypeptide(L)'
;MVQAGGGPPLHFSLAHSRGLIAVAVAPRVIGVDVERLPSPETVEACARALHPGEQAELAAAPPGERRAHFGRLWTRKEAYLKALGTGLSRHPRTDYLGSDLRRRPARWAVLDLPAGPEHAAAIAVPGDRPDHITVRWLPAGLPYGEDTPYGEDAPGANPGGTATRSPRSGSTITRSSR
;
A
#
# COMPACT_ATOMS: atom_id res chain seq x y z
N MET A 1 -26.83 -28.68 -6.33
CA MET A 1 -26.57 -27.38 -6.97
C MET A 1 -26.53 -26.33 -5.86
N VAL A 2 -25.35 -25.95 -5.39
CA VAL A 2 -25.20 -24.93 -4.34
C VAL A 2 -25.03 -23.58 -5.04
N GLN A 3 -26.02 -22.69 -4.90
CA GLN A 3 -25.84 -21.28 -5.25
C GLN A 3 -24.86 -20.66 -4.25
N ALA A 4 -23.68 -20.26 -4.73
CA ALA A 4 -22.86 -19.30 -4.00
C ALA A 4 -23.65 -17.97 -3.94
N GLY A 5 -23.84 -17.44 -2.74
CA GLY A 5 -24.74 -16.31 -2.45
C GLY A 5 -24.40 -15.03 -3.19
N GLY A 6 -25.44 -14.28 -3.57
CA GLY A 6 -25.41 -13.01 -4.31
C GLY A 6 -24.91 -11.81 -3.49
N GLY A 7 -23.70 -11.89 -2.97
CA GLY A 7 -22.97 -10.72 -2.48
C GLY A 7 -22.45 -9.87 -3.65
N PRO A 8 -22.15 -8.57 -3.44
CA PRO A 8 -21.47 -7.77 -4.45
C PRO A 8 -20.13 -8.43 -4.82
N PRO A 9 -19.68 -8.31 -6.09
CA PRO A 9 -18.42 -8.90 -6.52
C PRO A 9 -17.27 -8.41 -5.64
N LEU A 10 -16.46 -9.35 -5.15
CA LEU A 10 -15.24 -9.04 -4.40
C LEU A 10 -14.11 -8.73 -5.38
N HIS A 11 -13.43 -7.62 -5.15
CA HIS A 11 -12.21 -7.24 -5.84
C HIS A 11 -11.04 -7.31 -4.87
N PHE A 12 -9.87 -7.64 -5.39
CA PHE A 12 -8.64 -7.64 -4.62
C PHE A 12 -7.49 -6.99 -5.39
N SER A 13 -6.49 -6.53 -4.65
CA SER A 13 -5.21 -6.08 -5.18
C SER A 13 -4.08 -6.56 -4.27
N LEU A 14 -2.93 -6.85 -4.86
CA LEU A 14 -1.73 -7.35 -4.20
C LEU A 14 -0.57 -6.40 -4.47
N ALA A 15 0.25 -6.18 -3.46
CA ALA A 15 1.56 -5.54 -3.60
C ALA A 15 2.56 -6.21 -2.66
N HIS A 16 3.83 -6.18 -3.03
CA HIS A 16 4.90 -6.65 -2.16
C HIS A 16 6.11 -5.77 -2.33
N SER A 17 6.81 -5.55 -1.23
CA SER A 17 8.14 -4.96 -1.19
C SER A 17 8.97 -5.74 -0.18
N ARG A 18 10.29 -5.57 -0.17
CA ARG A 18 11.15 -6.37 0.72
C ARG A 18 10.68 -6.21 2.18
N GLY A 19 10.31 -7.33 2.80
CA GLY A 19 9.83 -7.39 4.19
C GLY A 19 8.35 -7.13 4.41
N LEU A 20 7.55 -6.87 3.36
CA LEU A 20 6.10 -6.64 3.51
C LEU A 20 5.31 -7.05 2.28
N ILE A 21 4.19 -7.74 2.51
CA ILE A 21 3.15 -8.02 1.50
C ILE A 21 1.88 -7.33 1.95
N ALA A 22 1.20 -6.65 1.02
CA ALA A 22 -0.09 -6.03 1.22
C ALA A 22 -1.14 -6.70 0.32
N VAL A 23 -2.25 -7.10 0.92
CA VAL A 23 -3.45 -7.58 0.22
C VAL A 23 -4.61 -6.68 0.61
N ALA A 24 -5.27 -6.09 -0.38
CA ALA A 24 -6.51 -5.34 -0.17
C ALA A 24 -7.68 -6.06 -0.81
N VAL A 25 -8.82 -6.08 -0.13
CA VAL A 25 -10.07 -6.70 -0.59
C VAL A 25 -11.22 -5.73 -0.34
N ALA A 26 -12.10 -5.56 -1.32
CA ALA A 26 -13.25 -4.64 -1.23
C ALA A 26 -14.42 -5.09 -2.13
N PRO A 27 -15.67 -4.65 -1.85
CA PRO A 27 -16.85 -4.92 -2.72
C PRO A 27 -16.90 -4.02 -3.96
N ARG A 28 -15.78 -3.38 -4.30
CA ARG A 28 -15.57 -2.53 -5.47
C ARG A 28 -14.10 -2.58 -5.86
N VAL A 29 -13.77 -2.15 -7.07
CA VAL A 29 -12.39 -2.06 -7.55
C VAL A 29 -11.51 -1.36 -6.51
N ILE A 30 -10.36 -1.96 -6.24
CA ILE A 30 -9.38 -1.48 -5.28
C ILE A 30 -7.99 -1.73 -5.83
N GLY A 31 -7.10 -0.78 -5.61
CA GLY A 31 -5.67 -0.94 -5.79
C GLY A 31 -4.96 -0.76 -4.46
N VAL A 32 -3.92 -1.55 -4.20
CA VAL A 32 -3.02 -1.37 -3.05
C VAL A 32 -1.59 -1.33 -3.55
N ASP A 33 -0.78 -0.53 -2.87
CA ASP A 33 0.65 -0.56 -3.05
C ASP A 33 1.39 -0.40 -1.72
N VAL A 34 2.57 -1.00 -1.63
CA VAL A 34 3.46 -0.93 -0.49
C VAL A 34 4.89 -0.94 -0.97
N GLU A 35 5.70 -0.01 -0.46
CA GLU A 35 7.11 0.08 -0.83
C GLU A 35 7.99 0.39 0.36
N ARG A 36 9.17 -0.23 0.41
CA ARG A 36 10.23 0.17 1.32
C ARG A 36 10.70 1.58 0.94
N LEU A 37 10.99 2.42 1.93
CA LEU A 37 11.47 3.76 1.66
C LEU A 37 12.75 3.72 0.81
N PRO A 38 12.77 4.40 -0.35
CA PRO A 38 13.87 4.33 -1.30
C PRO A 38 15.14 4.97 -0.73
N SER A 39 16.29 4.74 -1.35
CA SER A 39 17.50 5.51 -1.04
C SER A 39 17.40 6.95 -1.57
N PRO A 40 18.20 7.91 -1.07
CA PRO A 40 18.27 9.26 -1.64
C PRO A 40 18.52 9.28 -3.15
N GLU A 41 19.43 8.43 -3.63
CA GLU A 41 19.80 8.34 -5.05
C GLU A 41 18.62 7.87 -5.91
N THR A 42 17.85 6.90 -5.41
CA THR A 42 16.61 6.47 -6.07
C THR A 42 15.58 7.59 -6.11
N VAL A 43 15.44 8.38 -5.03
CA VAL A 43 14.53 9.54 -5.04
C VAL A 43 14.95 10.53 -6.13
N GLU A 44 16.24 10.86 -6.24
CA GLU A 44 16.74 11.79 -7.25
C GLU A 44 16.54 11.27 -8.69
N ALA A 45 16.81 9.99 -8.92
CA ALA A 45 16.63 9.35 -10.23
C ALA A 45 15.16 9.30 -10.65
N CYS A 46 14.25 9.00 -9.71
CA CYS A 46 12.84 8.73 -10.01
C CYS A 46 11.93 9.95 -9.80
N ALA A 47 12.35 11.03 -9.16
CA ALA A 47 11.51 12.21 -8.89
C ALA A 47 10.86 12.80 -10.16
N ARG A 48 11.54 12.68 -11.30
CA ARG A 48 11.06 13.17 -12.60
C ARG A 48 9.83 12.41 -13.11
N ALA A 49 9.61 11.18 -12.64
CA ALA A 49 8.44 10.38 -12.97
C ALA A 49 7.16 10.87 -12.28
N LEU A 50 7.28 11.71 -11.24
CA LEU A 50 6.13 12.30 -10.55
C LEU A 50 5.49 13.42 -11.38
N HIS A 51 4.28 13.84 -11.00
CA HIS A 51 3.60 15.02 -11.54
C HIS A 51 4.39 16.30 -11.17
N PRO A 52 4.44 17.35 -12.02
CA PRO A 52 5.17 18.59 -11.71
C PRO A 52 4.86 19.20 -10.33
N GLY A 53 3.58 19.21 -9.96
CA GLY A 53 3.14 19.67 -8.63
C GLY A 53 3.73 18.88 -7.47
N GLU A 54 3.89 17.57 -7.64
CA GLU A 54 4.45 16.69 -6.60
C GLU A 54 5.98 16.80 -6.55
N GLN A 55 6.64 17.07 -7.68
CA GLN A 55 8.06 17.43 -7.70
C GLN A 55 8.32 18.68 -6.88
N ALA A 56 7.47 19.71 -7.02
CA ALA A 56 7.58 20.93 -6.24
C ALA A 56 7.40 20.67 -4.74
N GLU A 57 6.41 19.84 -4.37
CA GLU A 57 6.19 19.41 -2.99
C GLU A 57 7.36 18.61 -2.42
N LEU A 58 7.93 17.70 -3.21
CA LEU A 58 9.10 16.91 -2.82
C LEU A 58 10.34 17.79 -2.66
N ALA A 59 10.55 18.76 -3.55
CA ALA A 59 11.66 19.70 -3.48
C ALA A 59 11.58 20.61 -2.24
N ALA A 60 10.37 21.04 -1.88
CA ALA A 60 10.11 21.86 -0.70
C ALA A 60 10.21 21.09 0.62
N ALA A 61 10.17 19.75 0.59
CA ALA A 61 10.28 18.94 1.80
C ALA A 61 11.69 18.99 2.41
N PRO A 62 11.81 18.97 3.76
CA PRO A 62 13.10 18.88 4.44
C PRO A 62 13.92 17.68 3.93
N PRO A 63 15.26 17.79 3.78
CA PRO A 63 16.08 16.71 3.22
C PRO A 63 15.87 15.34 3.89
N GLY A 64 15.72 15.32 5.22
CA GLY A 64 15.48 14.10 6.00
C GLY A 64 14.10 13.44 5.74
N GLU A 65 13.13 14.18 5.20
CA GLU A 65 11.76 13.70 4.97
C GLU A 65 11.51 13.29 3.51
N ARG A 66 12.39 13.68 2.58
CA ARG A 66 12.19 13.48 1.13
C ARG A 66 11.98 12.01 0.77
N ARG A 67 12.69 11.09 1.41
CA ARG A 67 12.55 9.64 1.17
C ARG A 67 11.15 9.14 1.53
N ALA A 68 10.67 9.52 2.72
CA ALA A 68 9.33 9.18 3.19
C ALA A 68 8.24 9.85 2.34
N HIS A 69 8.47 11.11 1.93
CA HIS A 69 7.54 11.83 1.06
C HIS A 69 7.45 11.19 -0.33
N PHE A 70 8.58 10.90 -0.96
CA PHE A 70 8.60 10.19 -2.24
C PHE A 70 7.90 8.84 -2.13
N GLY A 71 8.20 8.04 -1.10
CA GLY A 71 7.56 6.73 -0.90
C GLY A 71 6.03 6.82 -0.83
N ARG A 72 5.48 7.82 -0.11
CA ARG A 72 4.03 8.08 -0.08
C ARG A 72 3.48 8.46 -1.44
N LEU A 73 4.15 9.36 -2.18
CA LEU A 73 3.71 9.76 -3.52
C LEU A 73 3.71 8.57 -4.48
N TRP A 74 4.77 7.77 -4.44
CA TRP A 74 4.95 6.61 -5.30
C TRP A 74 3.88 5.54 -5.05
N THR A 75 3.69 5.14 -3.79
CA THR A 75 2.68 4.14 -3.43
C THR A 75 1.26 4.58 -3.75
N ARG A 76 0.93 5.87 -3.59
CA ARG A 76 -0.37 6.41 -4.06
C ARG A 76 -0.54 6.28 -5.56
N LYS A 77 0.49 6.55 -6.35
CA LYS A 77 0.46 6.42 -7.81
C LYS A 77 0.26 4.98 -8.23
N GLU A 78 1.06 4.07 -7.71
CA GLU A 78 0.95 2.65 -8.04
C GLU A 78 -0.39 2.07 -7.59
N ALA A 79 -0.88 2.41 -6.38
CA ALA A 79 -2.20 1.99 -5.94
C ALA A 79 -3.31 2.50 -6.87
N TYR A 80 -3.24 3.76 -7.30
CA TYR A 80 -4.19 4.35 -8.24
C TYR A 80 -4.13 3.71 -9.64
N LEU A 81 -2.93 3.48 -10.18
CA LEU A 81 -2.75 2.82 -11.48
C LEU A 81 -3.22 1.36 -11.46
N LYS A 82 -3.00 0.64 -10.35
CA LYS A 82 -3.54 -0.70 -10.12
C LYS A 82 -5.08 -0.68 -10.10
N ALA A 83 -5.68 0.29 -9.42
CA ALA A 83 -7.13 0.43 -9.37
C ALA A 83 -7.75 0.84 -10.71
N LEU A 84 -7.04 1.59 -11.55
CA LEU A 84 -7.50 1.91 -12.91
C LEU A 84 -7.45 0.70 -13.86
N GLY A 85 -6.68 -0.34 -13.53
CA GLY A 85 -6.45 -1.49 -14.40
C GLY A 85 -5.62 -1.15 -15.64
N THR A 86 -4.98 0.01 -15.70
CA THR A 86 -4.20 0.46 -16.87
C THR A 86 -2.82 -0.18 -16.95
N GLY A 87 -2.30 -0.71 -15.84
CA GLY A 87 -0.88 -1.09 -15.75
C GLY A 87 0.02 0.10 -16.11
N LEU A 88 1.15 -0.18 -16.79
CA LEU A 88 2.12 0.83 -17.23
C LEU A 88 1.69 1.67 -18.44
N SER A 89 0.49 1.44 -19.00
CA SER A 89 0.01 2.22 -20.16
C SER A 89 -0.29 3.68 -19.83
N ARG A 90 -0.50 3.99 -18.55
CA ARG A 90 -0.67 5.36 -18.05
C ARG A 90 0.55 5.76 -17.24
N HIS A 91 1.21 6.84 -17.66
CA HIS A 91 2.43 7.28 -17.01
C HIS A 91 2.15 7.87 -15.60
N PRO A 92 2.94 7.54 -14.57
CA PRO A 92 2.73 8.04 -13.19
C PRO A 92 2.66 9.57 -13.08
N ARG A 93 3.35 10.29 -13.97
CA ARG A 93 3.34 11.76 -14.07
C ARG A 93 1.98 12.39 -14.44
N THR A 94 1.06 11.62 -15.03
CA THR A 94 -0.19 12.14 -15.62
C THR A 94 -1.12 12.75 -14.59
N ASP A 95 -1.34 12.08 -13.46
CA ASP A 95 -2.27 12.53 -12.42
C ASP A 95 -1.53 13.04 -11.20
N TYR A 96 -2.08 14.10 -10.63
CA TYR A 96 -1.62 14.63 -9.36
C TYR A 96 -2.25 13.87 -8.18
N LEU A 97 -1.42 13.31 -7.30
CA LEU A 97 -1.78 12.57 -6.07
C LEU A 97 -1.01 13.11 -4.84
N GLY A 98 -0.55 14.36 -4.94
CA GLY A 98 0.11 15.10 -3.88
C GLY A 98 -0.81 15.51 -2.73
N SER A 99 -0.35 16.47 -1.94
CA SER A 99 -1.00 16.91 -0.70
C SER A 99 -2.31 17.68 -0.90
N ASP A 100 -2.47 18.42 -2.01
CA ASP A 100 -3.70 19.17 -2.29
C ASP A 100 -4.81 18.26 -2.85
N LEU A 101 -5.70 17.81 -1.96
CA LEU A 101 -6.79 16.90 -2.33
C LEU A 101 -7.70 17.43 -3.46
N ARG A 102 -7.80 18.75 -3.63
CA ARG A 102 -8.66 19.36 -4.67
C ARG A 102 -8.10 19.18 -6.08
N ARG A 103 -6.80 18.91 -6.19
CA ARG A 103 -6.10 18.68 -7.45
C ARG A 103 -6.04 17.20 -7.83
N ARG A 104 -6.46 16.31 -6.92
CA ARG A 104 -6.50 14.87 -7.19
C ARG A 104 -7.64 14.54 -8.17
N PRO A 105 -7.54 13.42 -8.91
CA PRO A 105 -8.60 12.96 -9.80
C PRO A 105 -9.96 12.93 -9.07
N ALA A 106 -10.97 13.57 -9.67
CA ALA A 106 -12.32 13.55 -9.12
C ALA A 106 -12.86 12.11 -9.09
N ARG A 107 -13.74 11.82 -8.12
CA ARG A 107 -14.33 10.48 -7.92
C ARG A 107 -13.28 9.39 -7.66
N TRP A 108 -12.21 9.73 -6.96
CA TRP A 108 -11.25 8.76 -6.45
C TRP A 108 -10.89 9.08 -5.01
N ALA A 109 -10.88 8.06 -4.17
CA ALA A 109 -10.27 8.14 -2.85
C ALA A 109 -8.93 7.41 -2.87
N VAL A 110 -7.86 8.16 -2.63
CA VAL A 110 -6.49 7.65 -2.54
C VAL A 110 -5.95 7.98 -1.15
N LEU A 111 -5.60 6.96 -0.38
CA LEU A 111 -5.37 7.06 1.06
C LEU A 111 -4.08 6.36 1.44
N ASP A 112 -3.28 6.99 2.29
CA ASP A 112 -2.12 6.33 2.90
C ASP A 112 -2.59 5.32 3.95
N LEU A 113 -1.85 4.23 4.08
CA LEU A 113 -2.03 3.21 5.09
C LEU A 113 -0.83 3.16 6.06
N PRO A 114 -1.03 2.75 7.32
CA PRO A 114 0.09 2.45 8.20
C PRO A 114 0.92 1.30 7.63
N ALA A 115 2.24 1.50 7.52
CA ALA A 115 3.17 0.52 6.97
C ALA A 115 4.44 0.31 7.83
N GLY A 116 4.50 0.90 9.02
CA GLY A 116 5.72 0.97 9.82
C GLY A 116 6.67 2.08 9.37
N PRO A 117 7.85 2.23 10.01
CA PRO A 117 8.76 3.35 9.76
C PRO A 117 9.57 3.21 8.46
N GLU A 118 9.77 1.98 7.99
CA GLU A 118 10.65 1.67 6.85
C GLU A 118 9.89 1.55 5.52
N HIS A 119 8.56 1.66 5.54
CA HIS A 119 7.72 1.48 4.36
C HIS A 119 6.68 2.59 4.24
N ALA A 120 6.24 2.84 3.02
CA ALA A 120 5.01 3.57 2.72
C ALA A 120 3.99 2.58 2.14
N ALA A 121 2.70 2.85 2.34
CA ALA A 121 1.63 2.09 1.70
C ALA A 121 0.45 3.00 1.39
N ALA A 122 -0.30 2.66 0.36
CA ALA A 122 -1.52 3.35 -0.01
C ALA A 122 -2.57 2.41 -0.61
N ILE A 123 -3.82 2.83 -0.57
CA ILE A 123 -4.92 2.27 -1.35
C ILE A 123 -5.54 3.32 -2.25
N ALA A 124 -6.14 2.85 -3.34
CA ALA A 124 -6.98 3.65 -4.21
C ALA A 124 -8.28 2.92 -4.53
N VAL A 125 -9.38 3.65 -4.52
CA VAL A 125 -10.73 3.14 -4.81
C VAL A 125 -11.54 4.21 -5.54
N PRO A 126 -12.42 3.82 -6.48
CA PRO A 126 -13.27 4.77 -7.19
C PRO A 126 -14.41 5.26 -6.29
N GLY A 127 -14.85 6.48 -6.52
CA GLY A 127 -15.89 7.18 -5.78
C GLY A 127 -15.40 7.78 -4.46
N ASP A 128 -16.32 7.86 -3.51
CA ASP A 128 -16.05 8.46 -2.21
C ASP A 128 -15.14 7.58 -1.35
N ARG A 129 -14.53 8.21 -0.35
CA ARG A 129 -13.72 7.53 0.66
C ARG A 129 -14.53 6.40 1.31
N PRO A 130 -13.95 5.21 1.53
CA PRO A 130 -14.61 4.16 2.30
C PRO A 130 -14.93 4.63 3.71
N ASP A 131 -16.13 4.33 4.20
CA ASP A 131 -16.55 4.62 5.58
C ASP A 131 -15.68 3.89 6.61
N HIS A 132 -15.26 2.67 6.27
CA HIS A 132 -14.46 1.80 7.11
C HIS A 132 -13.27 1.21 6.35
N ILE A 133 -12.08 1.30 6.97
CA ILE A 133 -10.85 0.65 6.49
C ILE A 133 -10.26 -0.12 7.67
N THR A 134 -10.11 -1.43 7.51
CA THR A 134 -9.47 -2.28 8.52
C THR A 134 -8.13 -2.75 7.97
N VAL A 135 -7.04 -2.39 8.64
CA VAL A 135 -5.69 -2.89 8.32
C VAL A 135 -5.31 -3.93 9.38
N ARG A 136 -4.96 -5.13 8.95
CA ARG A 136 -4.55 -6.22 9.84
C ARG A 136 -3.14 -6.65 9.51
N TRP A 137 -2.27 -6.64 10.52
CA TRP A 137 -0.94 -7.22 10.43
C TRP A 137 -1.02 -8.71 10.70
N LEU A 138 -0.49 -9.50 9.76
CA LEU A 138 -0.37 -10.94 9.93
C LEU A 138 1.03 -11.27 10.44
N PRO A 139 1.17 -12.19 11.41
CA PRO A 139 2.47 -12.59 11.93
C PRO A 139 3.29 -13.26 10.83
N ALA A 140 4.61 -13.04 10.83
CA ALA A 140 5.56 -13.54 9.83
C ALA A 140 5.75 -15.08 9.83
N GLY A 141 4.94 -15.82 10.59
CA GLY A 141 5.00 -17.27 10.73
C GLY A 141 3.62 -17.91 10.67
N LEU A 142 2.71 -17.40 9.83
CA LEU A 142 1.49 -18.13 9.51
C LEU A 142 1.89 -19.52 8.99
N PRO A 143 1.39 -20.61 9.60
CA PRO A 143 1.71 -21.96 9.18
C PRO A 143 1.02 -22.21 7.85
N TYR A 144 1.70 -21.89 6.75
CA TYR A 144 1.42 -22.56 5.49
C TYR A 144 1.81 -24.01 5.71
N GLY A 145 0.83 -24.93 5.60
CA GLY A 145 1.00 -26.35 5.92
C GLY A 145 2.20 -26.96 5.22
N GLU A 146 2.80 -27.96 5.85
CA GLU A 146 4.09 -28.58 5.50
C GLU A 146 4.14 -29.32 4.14
N ASP A 147 3.20 -29.06 3.23
CA ASP A 147 3.08 -29.74 1.93
C ASP A 147 3.14 -28.75 0.75
N THR A 148 4.26 -28.03 0.59
CA THR A 148 4.56 -27.34 -0.68
C THR A 148 5.92 -27.77 -1.23
N PRO A 149 6.03 -28.14 -2.51
CA PRO A 149 7.20 -28.79 -3.10
C PRO A 149 8.36 -27.84 -3.45
N TYR A 150 8.38 -26.63 -2.90
CA TYR A 150 9.51 -25.70 -3.10
C TYR A 150 10.62 -26.06 -2.10
N GLY A 151 11.47 -26.99 -2.52
CA GLY A 151 12.64 -27.45 -1.79
C GLY A 151 13.69 -26.34 -1.57
N GLU A 152 14.29 -26.41 -0.38
CA GLU A 152 15.69 -26.14 -0.08
C GLU A 152 16.36 -24.98 -0.85
N ASP A 153 15.98 -23.72 -0.59
CA ASP A 153 16.88 -22.56 -0.82
C ASP A 153 16.39 -21.24 -0.17
N ALA A 154 15.62 -21.31 0.93
CA ALA A 154 15.28 -20.11 1.72
C ALA A 154 16.39 -19.80 2.75
N PRO A 155 17.07 -18.63 2.69
CA PRO A 155 18.15 -18.33 3.62
C PRO A 155 17.62 -17.93 5.00
N GLY A 156 17.92 -18.78 5.99
CA GLY A 156 18.34 -18.37 7.33
C GLY A 156 17.27 -17.90 8.30
N ALA A 157 16.43 -18.81 8.79
CA ALA A 157 15.81 -18.65 10.11
C ALA A 157 16.85 -19.02 11.19
N ASN A 158 17.30 -18.03 11.98
CA ASN A 158 18.16 -18.27 13.12
C ASN A 158 17.32 -18.89 14.27
N PRO A 159 17.69 -20.06 14.84
CA PRO A 159 16.92 -20.70 15.90
C PRO A 159 17.43 -20.23 17.27
N GLY A 160 16.60 -19.50 18.02
CA GLY A 160 16.92 -19.23 19.42
C GLY A 160 16.22 -18.02 20.00
N GLY A 161 15.10 -18.25 20.69
CA GLY A 161 14.44 -17.21 21.46
C GLY A 161 13.03 -17.61 21.85
N THR A 162 12.91 -18.44 22.89
CA THR A 162 11.65 -18.71 23.57
C THR A 162 11.09 -17.40 24.13
N ALA A 163 9.94 -16.95 23.63
CA ALA A 163 9.19 -15.85 24.20
C ALA A 163 7.70 -16.20 24.28
N THR A 164 7.29 -16.66 25.45
CA THR A 164 5.90 -16.84 25.86
C THR A 164 5.28 -15.47 26.15
N ARG A 165 4.26 -15.02 25.39
CA ARG A 165 3.03 -14.33 25.91
C ARG A 165 2.08 -13.82 24.81
N SER A 166 0.82 -14.27 24.97
CA SER A 166 -0.49 -13.59 24.89
C SER A 166 -0.90 -12.77 23.64
N PRO A 167 -2.08 -13.05 23.05
CA PRO A 167 -2.65 -12.24 21.98
C PRO A 167 -3.50 -11.11 22.57
N ARG A 168 -3.23 -9.85 22.17
CA ARG A 168 -4.22 -8.75 22.10
C ARG A 168 -3.56 -7.47 21.56
N SER A 169 -4.03 -7.01 20.39
CA SER A 169 -4.60 -5.67 20.17
C SER A 169 -4.63 -5.38 18.66
N GLY A 170 -5.82 -5.49 18.06
CA GLY A 170 -6.08 -4.90 16.74
C GLY A 170 -6.29 -3.40 16.89
N SER A 171 -5.56 -2.60 16.12
CA SER A 171 -5.77 -1.16 16.07
C SER A 171 -6.83 -0.82 15.03
N THR A 172 -8.06 -0.57 15.48
CA THR A 172 -9.11 0.05 14.67
C THR A 172 -8.84 1.56 14.62
N ILE A 173 -8.58 2.10 13.44
CA ILE A 173 -8.59 3.56 13.24
C ILE A 173 -10.02 3.97 12.90
N THR A 174 -10.78 4.39 13.91
CA THR A 174 -12.06 5.10 13.74
C THR A 174 -11.83 6.56 14.06
N ARG A 175 -12.11 7.47 13.13
CA ARG A 175 -12.27 8.89 13.47
C ARG A 175 -13.74 9.25 13.34
N SER A 176 -14.35 9.68 14.44
CA SER A 176 -15.69 10.27 14.47
C SER A 176 -15.70 11.52 13.59
N SER A 177 -16.65 11.59 12.67
CA SER A 177 -17.06 12.84 12.04
C SER A 177 -17.73 13.74 13.09
N ARG A 178 -17.48 15.04 12.99
CA ARG A 178 -18.40 16.09 13.45
C ARG A 178 -19.07 16.66 12.22
#